data_AF-A0A6L9LFS1-F1
#
_entry.id   AF-A0A6L9LFS1-F1
#
_cell.length_a   1.000
_cell.length_b   1.000
_cell.length_c   1.000
_cell.angle_alpha   90.00
_cell.angle_beta   90.00
_cell.angle_gamma   90.00
#
_symmetry.space_group_name_H-M   'P 1'
#
loop_
_entity.id
_entity.type
_entity.pdbx_description
1 polymer ?
#
loop_
_entity_poly.entity_id
_entity_poly.type
_entity_poly.pdbx_seq_one_letter_code
_entity_poly.pdbx_strand_id
1 'polypeptide(L)'
;MRYIFTILGFFVTITVFGQDANRQRYIKIVYEPNQAYVEKAIERIEAVSTVLAKTTVEYRAGQSVELLPGFQAKQGSVFTAHIRNVAESDLQLTAFPNPFEQSTTIDFILPEAGRVNLYVVDVKGQIVERLLENSQQEAGKHAIEWKADHHSPGTYIPVLSTDRQQISNRIIKK
;
A
#
# COMPACT_ATOMS: atom_id res chain seq x y z
N MET A 1 3.70 -46.26 34.49
CA MET A 1 2.80 -46.51 33.35
C MET A 1 1.44 -45.89 33.68
N ARG A 2 0.85 -45.16 32.72
CA ARG A 2 -0.46 -44.46 32.72
C ARG A 2 -0.47 -43.03 33.30
N TYR A 3 -0.15 -42.08 32.43
CA TYR A 3 -0.76 -40.75 32.47
C TYR A 3 -2.04 -40.78 31.63
N ILE A 4 -3.10 -40.29 32.24
CA ILE A 4 -4.46 -40.20 31.71
C ILE A 4 -4.52 -39.04 30.72
N PHE A 5 -5.02 -39.31 29.52
CA PHE A 5 -5.45 -38.31 28.55
C PHE A 5 -6.76 -37.69 29.04
N THR A 6 -6.78 -36.37 29.23
CA THR A 6 -8.01 -35.59 29.18
C THR A 6 -7.75 -34.36 28.32
N ILE A 7 -8.09 -34.46 27.03
CA ILE A 7 -8.24 -33.31 26.14
C ILE A 7 -9.73 -33.13 25.93
N LEU A 8 -10.27 -31.98 26.34
CA LEU A 8 -11.30 -31.29 25.57
C LEU A 8 -11.28 -29.79 25.89
N GLY A 9 -10.19 -29.13 25.50
CA GLY A 9 -10.15 -27.68 25.40
C GLY A 9 -10.85 -27.28 24.10
N PHE A 10 -12.05 -26.71 24.21
CA PHE A 10 -12.76 -26.11 23.09
C PHE A 10 -11.96 -24.88 22.61
N PHE A 11 -11.09 -25.07 21.61
CA PHE A 11 -10.51 -23.95 20.86
C PHE A 11 -11.60 -23.40 19.94
N VAL A 12 -12.20 -22.29 20.31
CA VAL A 12 -12.88 -21.44 19.33
C VAL A 12 -11.77 -20.81 18.49
N THR A 13 -11.49 -21.43 17.34
CA THR A 13 -10.72 -20.78 16.27
C THR A 13 -11.58 -19.65 15.72
N ILE A 14 -11.29 -18.42 16.14
CA ILE A 14 -11.75 -17.24 15.40
C ILE A 14 -10.87 -17.19 14.16
N THR A 15 -11.44 -17.59 13.02
CA THR A 15 -10.91 -17.24 11.70
C THR A 15 -11.05 -15.73 11.55
N VAL A 16 -9.97 -14.99 11.83
CA VAL A 16 -9.91 -13.57 11.47
C VAL A 16 -9.72 -13.51 9.96
N PHE A 17 -10.78 -13.18 9.23
CA PHE A 17 -10.69 -12.76 7.84
C PHE A 17 -9.77 -11.54 7.78
N GLY A 18 -8.73 -11.62 6.94
CA GLY A 18 -7.73 -10.56 6.78
C GLY A 18 -8.39 -9.22 6.51
N GLN A 19 -8.25 -8.30 7.45
CA GLN A 19 -8.65 -6.92 7.29
C GLN A 19 -7.39 -6.16 6.86
N ASP A 20 -7.43 -5.55 5.66
CA ASP A 20 -6.34 -4.80 5.04
C ASP A 20 -5.52 -4.02 6.09
N ALA A 21 -4.27 -4.45 6.32
CA ALA A 21 -3.41 -3.95 7.39
C ALA A 21 -3.13 -2.43 7.34
N ASN A 22 -3.55 -1.75 6.28
CA ASN A 22 -3.40 -0.31 6.08
C ASN A 22 -4.71 0.49 6.25
N ARG A 23 -5.90 -0.14 6.31
CA ARG A 23 -7.17 0.61 6.49
C ARG A 23 -7.33 1.14 7.91
N GLN A 24 -7.09 0.28 8.88
CA GLN A 24 -7.17 0.61 10.30
C GLN A 24 -5.88 0.22 10.98
N ARG A 25 -5.36 1.11 11.83
CA ARG A 25 -4.08 0.89 12.50
C ARG A 25 -4.16 1.19 13.99
N TYR A 26 -3.80 0.20 14.80
CA TYR A 26 -3.60 0.36 16.24
C TYR A 26 -2.12 0.61 16.54
N ILE A 27 -1.81 1.66 17.30
CA ILE A 27 -0.43 2.09 17.60
C ILE A 27 -0.21 2.12 19.11
N LYS A 28 0.79 1.36 19.58
CA LYS A 28 1.24 1.35 20.98
C LYS A 28 2.75 1.48 21.05
N ILE A 29 3.26 2.71 20.99
CA ILE A 29 4.68 3.04 20.84
C ILE A 29 5.09 4.15 21.83
N VAL A 30 6.34 4.11 22.28
CA VAL A 30 7.03 5.25 22.88
C VAL A 30 7.97 5.83 21.82
N TYR A 31 7.74 7.08 21.43
CA TYR A 31 8.54 7.77 20.42
C TYR A 31 9.73 8.48 21.07
N GLU A 32 10.93 8.22 20.55
CA GLU A 32 12.19 8.65 21.15
C GLU A 32 12.54 10.11 20.82
N PRO A 33 13.23 10.83 21.73
CA PRO A 33 13.66 12.20 21.52
C PRO A 33 14.52 12.42 20.28
N ASN A 34 14.46 13.64 19.74
CA ASN A 34 15.27 14.12 18.62
C ASN A 34 15.02 13.37 17.29
N GLN A 35 13.83 12.81 17.11
CA GLN A 35 13.39 12.15 15.88
C GLN A 35 12.03 12.68 15.41
N ALA A 36 11.74 12.47 14.13
CA ALA A 36 10.45 12.76 13.52
C ALA A 36 9.83 11.46 13.00
N TYR A 37 8.56 11.21 13.32
CA TYR A 37 7.83 10.02 12.92
C TYR A 37 6.57 10.41 12.14
N VAL A 38 6.23 9.61 11.13
CA VAL A 38 4.99 9.76 10.36
C VAL A 38 4.28 8.42 10.33
N GLU A 39 3.06 8.38 10.84
CA GLU A 39 2.20 7.21 10.81
C GLU A 39 1.00 7.44 9.91
N LYS A 40 0.66 6.44 9.11
CA LYS A 40 -0.42 6.52 8.11
C LYS A 40 -1.44 5.38 8.31
N ALA A 41 -2.71 5.67 8.03
CA ALA A 41 -3.77 4.68 7.81
C ALA A 41 -4.81 5.24 6.81
N ILE A 42 -5.43 4.37 6.00
CA ILE A 42 -6.40 4.80 4.97
C ILE A 42 -7.69 5.32 5.62
N GLU A 43 -8.13 4.74 6.72
CA GLU A 43 -9.38 5.12 7.40
C GLU A 43 -9.10 5.63 8.80
N ARG A 44 -8.53 4.79 9.66
CA ARG A 44 -8.47 5.07 11.11
C ARG A 44 -7.12 4.75 11.72
N ILE A 45 -6.67 5.64 12.60
CA ILE A 45 -5.62 5.35 13.59
C ILE A 45 -6.24 5.33 14.98
N GLU A 46 -5.92 4.32 15.78
CA GLU A 46 -6.21 4.25 17.21
C GLU A 46 -4.89 4.15 17.97
N ALA A 47 -4.63 5.05 18.93
CA ALA A 47 -3.29 5.17 19.50
C ALA A 47 -3.25 5.27 21.03
N VAL A 48 -2.41 4.43 21.64
CA VAL A 48 -1.94 4.52 23.04
C VAL A 48 -0.43 4.76 22.99
N SER A 49 -0.01 6.01 22.76
CA SER A 49 1.41 6.32 22.51
C SER A 49 1.96 7.36 23.47
N THR A 50 3.28 7.29 23.74
CA THR A 50 4.00 8.34 24.47
C THR A 50 4.94 9.06 23.53
N VAL A 51 4.74 10.36 23.33
CA VAL A 51 5.64 11.22 22.57
C VAL A 51 6.58 11.92 23.54
N LEU A 52 7.87 11.55 23.55
CA LEU A 52 8.87 12.15 24.43
C LEU A 52 9.26 13.57 23.97
N ALA A 53 9.87 14.34 24.87
CA ALA A 53 10.31 15.71 24.57
C ALA A 53 11.25 15.76 23.35
N LYS A 54 11.25 16.87 22.61
CA LYS A 54 12.04 17.08 21.38
C LYS A 54 11.72 16.08 20.26
N THR A 55 10.52 15.54 20.25
CA THR A 55 10.05 14.59 19.22
C THR A 55 8.88 15.20 18.47
N THR A 56 8.84 14.96 17.16
CA THR A 56 7.71 15.33 16.31
C THR A 56 7.03 14.06 15.79
N VAL A 57 5.73 13.93 16.01
CA VAL A 57 4.94 12.80 15.51
C VAL A 57 3.77 13.31 14.70
N GLU A 58 3.65 12.83 13.47
CA GLU A 58 2.56 13.16 12.56
C GLU A 58 1.71 11.92 12.26
N TYR A 59 0.41 11.98 12.57
CA TYR A 59 -0.56 10.96 12.19
C TYR A 59 -1.38 11.43 11.00
N ARG A 60 -1.49 10.61 9.95
CA ARG A 60 -2.30 10.87 8.76
C ARG A 60 -3.34 9.77 8.60
N ALA A 61 -4.63 10.12 8.72
CA ALA A 61 -5.73 9.17 8.58
C ALA A 61 -6.85 9.71 7.68
N GLY A 62 -7.55 8.84 6.96
CA GLY A 62 -8.62 9.25 6.05
C GLY A 62 -9.88 9.76 6.74
N GLN A 63 -10.27 9.10 7.83
CA GLN A 63 -11.53 9.35 8.53
C GLN A 63 -11.32 9.83 9.95
N SER A 64 -10.45 9.18 10.74
CA SER A 64 -10.25 9.56 12.14
C SER A 64 -8.90 9.14 12.71
N VAL A 65 -8.45 9.92 13.70
CA VAL A 65 -7.39 9.55 14.64
C VAL A 65 -8.02 9.56 16.04
N GLU A 66 -8.04 8.41 16.71
CA GLU A 66 -8.55 8.25 18.06
C GLU A 66 -7.39 8.06 19.04
N LEU A 67 -7.27 8.98 19.99
CA LEU A 67 -6.27 8.91 21.06
C LEU A 67 -6.91 8.19 22.24
N LEU A 68 -6.44 6.98 22.49
CA LEU A 68 -6.98 6.11 23.54
C LEU A 68 -6.35 6.46 24.90
N PRO A 69 -7.00 6.05 26.01
CA PRO A 69 -6.46 6.22 27.35
C PRO A 69 -5.01 5.72 27.46
N GLY A 70 -4.12 6.58 27.96
CA GLY A 70 -2.68 6.32 28.02
C GLY A 70 -1.88 7.02 26.92
N PHE A 71 -2.52 7.70 25.96
CA PHE A 71 -1.81 8.63 25.08
C PHE A 71 -1.24 9.82 25.87
N GLN A 72 0.05 10.12 25.67
CA GLN A 72 0.74 11.22 26.33
C GLN A 72 1.68 11.93 25.36
N ALA A 73 1.58 13.26 25.28
CA ALA A 73 2.60 14.11 24.67
C ALA A 73 3.36 14.84 25.79
N LYS A 74 4.67 14.60 25.92
CA LYS A 74 5.50 15.23 26.95
C LYS A 74 5.79 16.69 26.58
N GLN A 75 6.07 17.52 27.58
CA GLN A 75 6.44 18.91 27.36
C GLN A 75 7.62 19.02 26.37
N GLY A 76 7.51 19.91 25.38
CA GLY A 76 8.53 20.09 24.34
C GLY A 76 8.48 19.05 23.22
N SER A 77 7.44 18.20 23.18
CA SER A 77 7.09 17.41 22.00
C SER A 77 6.10 18.15 21.09
N VAL A 78 6.01 17.71 19.84
CA VAL A 78 4.98 18.13 18.88
C VAL A 78 4.24 16.89 18.40
N PHE A 79 2.91 16.89 18.55
CA PHE A 79 2.03 15.90 17.97
C PHE A 79 1.07 16.60 17.01
N THR A 80 0.91 16.05 15.81
CA THR A 80 -0.01 16.58 14.81
C THR A 80 -0.81 15.46 14.18
N ALA A 81 -2.12 15.65 14.05
CA ALA A 81 -3.01 14.73 13.35
C ALA A 81 -3.63 15.44 12.14
N HIS A 82 -3.49 14.84 10.96
CA HIS A 82 -4.11 15.29 9.72
C HIS A 82 -5.18 14.30 9.30
N ILE A 83 -6.44 14.77 9.29
CA ILE A 83 -7.56 14.00 8.79
C ILE A 83 -7.89 14.50 7.39
N ARG A 84 -7.48 13.72 6.40
CA ARG A 84 -7.72 14.02 4.99
C ARG A 84 -7.79 12.70 4.26
N ASN A 85 -8.62 12.60 3.23
CA ASN A 85 -8.73 11.38 2.44
C ASN A 85 -7.33 10.84 2.12
N VAL A 86 -7.00 9.68 2.70
CA VAL A 86 -5.75 8.96 2.43
C VAL A 86 -5.95 8.02 1.23
N ALA A 87 -7.13 8.04 0.59
CA ALA A 87 -7.26 7.53 -0.78
C ALA A 87 -6.32 8.34 -1.67
N GLU A 88 -5.47 7.63 -2.41
CA GLU A 88 -4.34 8.12 -3.22
C GLU A 88 -2.98 8.26 -2.51
N SER A 89 -2.72 7.50 -1.44
CA SER A 89 -1.33 7.11 -1.12
C SER A 89 -0.90 5.78 -1.73
N ASP A 90 -1.79 5.12 -2.47
CA ASP A 90 -1.51 3.84 -3.10
C ASP A 90 -1.18 4.04 -4.57
N LEU A 91 -0.13 3.34 -5.00
CA LEU A 91 0.17 3.12 -6.40
C LEU A 91 -1.11 2.63 -7.11
N GLN A 92 -1.52 3.32 -8.19
CA GLN A 92 -2.67 2.91 -9.01
C GLN A 92 -2.22 2.50 -10.41
N LEU A 93 -2.93 1.55 -11.02
CA LEU A 93 -2.63 1.04 -12.36
C LEU A 93 -3.92 0.60 -13.05
N THR A 94 -4.25 1.28 -14.14
CA THR A 94 -5.38 0.97 -15.00
C THR A 94 -4.94 0.91 -16.45
N ALA A 95 -5.71 0.24 -17.29
CA ALA A 95 -5.47 0.21 -18.72
C ALA A 95 -6.77 0.42 -19.47
N PHE A 96 -6.77 1.34 -20.43
CA PHE A 96 -7.92 1.62 -21.28
C PHE A 96 -7.50 1.90 -22.73
N PRO A 97 -8.17 1.30 -23.73
CA PRO A 97 -9.26 0.32 -23.60
C PRO A 97 -8.77 -1.05 -23.07
N ASN A 98 -9.67 -1.79 -22.41
CA ASN A 98 -9.45 -3.19 -22.03
C ASN A 98 -10.82 -3.90 -22.04
N PRO A 99 -11.08 -4.87 -22.94
CA PRO A 99 -10.16 -5.43 -23.93
C PRO A 99 -9.74 -4.45 -25.04
N PHE A 100 -8.62 -4.72 -25.72
CA PHE A 100 -8.07 -3.88 -26.80
C PHE A 100 -7.62 -4.70 -28.03
N GLU A 101 -7.48 -4.05 -29.19
CA GLU A 101 -7.08 -4.69 -30.46
C GLU A 101 -5.56 -4.55 -30.71
N GLN A 102 -5.08 -3.31 -30.85
CA GLN A 102 -3.69 -2.99 -31.24
C GLN A 102 -2.90 -2.34 -30.11
N SER A 103 -3.49 -1.36 -29.43
CA SER A 103 -2.85 -0.68 -28.31
C SER A 103 -3.82 -0.43 -27.16
N THR A 104 -3.26 -0.24 -25.96
CA THR A 104 -3.96 0.22 -24.77
C THR A 104 -3.10 1.24 -24.05
N THR A 105 -3.72 2.24 -23.42
CA THR A 105 -3.01 3.20 -22.57
C THR A 105 -2.99 2.67 -21.15
N ILE A 106 -1.80 2.50 -20.59
CA ILE A 106 -1.58 2.13 -19.20
C ILE A 106 -1.40 3.41 -18.40
N ASP A 107 -2.42 3.73 -17.60
CA ASP A 107 -2.42 4.87 -16.70
C ASP A 107 -1.99 4.41 -15.31
N PHE A 108 -1.14 5.21 -14.66
CA PHE A 108 -0.74 4.97 -13.27
C PHE A 108 -0.59 6.25 -12.46
N ILE A 109 -0.78 6.12 -11.15
CA ILE A 109 -0.60 7.23 -10.20
C ILE A 109 0.51 6.86 -9.22
N LEU A 110 1.54 7.69 -9.16
CA LEU A 110 2.61 7.58 -8.18
C LEU A 110 2.28 8.47 -6.97
N PRO A 111 2.18 7.89 -5.75
CA PRO A 111 1.90 8.69 -4.56
C PRO A 111 3.06 9.60 -4.17
N GLU A 112 4.29 9.21 -4.50
CA GLU A 112 5.52 9.94 -4.22
C GLU A 112 6.51 9.73 -5.39
N ALA A 113 7.38 10.72 -5.64
CA ALA A 113 8.39 10.63 -6.69
C ALA A 113 9.38 9.51 -6.37
N GLY A 114 9.89 8.83 -7.40
CA GLY A 114 10.87 7.78 -7.20
C GLY A 114 11.12 6.92 -8.43
N ARG A 115 11.86 5.84 -8.19
CA ARG A 115 12.26 4.88 -9.21
C ARG A 115 11.14 3.90 -9.50
N VAL A 116 10.86 3.71 -10.79
CA VAL A 116 9.74 2.93 -11.29
C VAL A 116 10.19 1.96 -12.37
N ASN A 117 9.65 0.74 -12.33
CA ASN A 117 9.63 -0.15 -13.49
C ASN A 117 8.20 -0.49 -13.87
N LEU A 118 7.90 -0.46 -15.16
CA LEU A 118 6.63 -0.88 -15.73
C LEU A 118 6.93 -1.89 -16.83
N TYR A 119 6.56 -3.14 -16.57
CA TYR A 119 6.73 -4.25 -17.50
C TYR A 119 5.39 -4.82 -17.89
N VAL A 120 5.30 -5.42 -19.06
CA VAL A 120 4.16 -6.26 -19.45
C VAL A 120 4.62 -7.70 -19.47
N VAL A 121 3.89 -8.56 -18.77
CA VAL A 121 4.16 -10.01 -18.76
C VAL A 121 3.01 -10.81 -19.37
N ASP A 122 3.33 -11.97 -19.92
CA ASP A 122 2.33 -12.95 -20.34
C ASP A 122 1.84 -13.83 -19.17
N VAL A 123 0.90 -14.75 -19.43
CA VAL A 123 0.36 -15.68 -18.41
C VAL A 123 1.39 -16.68 -17.86
N LYS A 124 2.55 -16.83 -18.53
CA LYS A 124 3.67 -17.64 -18.06
C LYS A 124 4.64 -16.83 -17.19
N GLY A 125 4.38 -15.54 -17.00
CA GLY A 125 5.23 -14.61 -16.28
C GLY A 125 6.45 -14.12 -17.06
N GLN A 126 6.49 -14.36 -18.39
CA GLN A 126 7.57 -13.87 -19.23
C GLN A 126 7.38 -12.39 -19.53
N ILE A 127 8.41 -11.57 -19.32
CA ILE A 127 8.41 -10.16 -19.71
C ILE A 127 8.39 -10.09 -21.24
N VAL A 128 7.28 -9.62 -21.79
CA VAL A 128 7.10 -9.43 -23.23
C VAL A 128 7.43 -8.00 -23.67
N GLU A 129 7.33 -7.03 -22.77
CA GLU A 129 7.65 -5.62 -23.04
C GLU A 129 8.19 -4.91 -21.79
N ARG A 130 9.15 -4.00 -21.96
CA ARG A 130 9.69 -3.14 -20.89
C ARG A 130 9.37 -1.68 -21.21
N LEU A 131 8.27 -1.18 -20.67
CA LEU A 131 7.80 0.18 -20.94
C LEU A 131 8.57 1.23 -20.14
N LEU A 132 8.92 0.91 -18.89
CA LEU A 132 9.85 1.68 -18.07
C LEU A 132 10.80 0.72 -17.37
N GLU A 133 12.09 0.99 -17.44
CA GLU A 133 13.11 0.25 -16.70
C GLU A 133 13.99 1.25 -15.95
N ASN A 134 13.98 1.13 -14.63
CA ASN A 134 14.79 1.93 -13.73
C ASN A 134 14.60 3.46 -13.90
N SER A 135 13.38 3.89 -14.23
CA SER A 135 13.07 5.28 -14.58
C SER A 135 12.74 6.11 -13.34
N GLN A 136 13.27 7.33 -13.24
CA GLN A 136 12.82 8.30 -12.25
C GLN A 136 11.55 8.99 -12.74
N GLN A 137 10.52 9.01 -11.90
CA GLN A 137 9.23 9.63 -12.20
C GLN A 137 8.79 10.51 -11.04
N GLU A 138 8.19 11.66 -11.37
CA GLU A 138 7.61 12.56 -10.39
C GLU A 138 6.33 11.98 -9.77
N ALA A 139 5.97 12.45 -8.58
CA ALA A 139 4.67 12.12 -8.00
C ALA A 139 3.53 12.63 -8.91
N GLY A 140 2.44 11.87 -8.99
CA GLY A 140 1.27 12.24 -9.79
C GLY A 140 0.92 11.22 -10.88
N LYS A 141 0.13 11.67 -11.85
CA LYS A 141 -0.45 10.84 -12.91
C LYS A 141 0.49 10.69 -14.09
N HIS A 142 0.58 9.48 -14.62
CA HIS A 142 1.38 9.11 -15.77
C HIS A 142 0.56 8.21 -16.70
N ALA A 143 0.85 8.29 -17.99
CA ALA A 143 0.17 7.51 -19.02
C ALA A 143 1.21 7.02 -20.04
N ILE A 144 1.19 5.72 -20.35
CA ILE A 144 2.07 5.11 -21.34
C ILE A 144 1.24 4.26 -22.28
N GLU A 145 1.33 4.54 -23.58
CA GLU A 145 0.73 3.68 -24.61
C GLU A 145 1.57 2.41 -24.78
N TRP A 146 0.93 1.25 -24.66
CA TRP A 146 1.52 -0.02 -25.08
C TRP A 146 0.94 -0.45 -26.43
N LYS A 147 1.80 -0.47 -27.46
CA LYS A 147 1.47 -0.98 -28.81
C LYS A 147 1.83 -2.45 -28.89
N ALA A 148 0.83 -3.30 -29.05
CA ALA A 148 0.95 -4.75 -29.01
C ALA A 148 0.74 -5.41 -30.37
N ASP A 149 1.02 -4.70 -31.48
CA ASP A 149 0.79 -5.18 -32.86
C ASP A 149 1.49 -6.52 -33.17
N HIS A 150 2.60 -6.81 -32.47
CA HIS A 150 3.39 -8.03 -32.64
C HIS A 150 3.09 -9.13 -31.61
N HIS A 151 2.09 -8.92 -30.76
CA HIS A 151 1.71 -9.87 -29.73
C HIS A 151 0.40 -10.59 -30.07
N SER A 152 0.36 -11.89 -29.82
CA SER A 152 -0.83 -12.70 -30.08
C SER A 152 -2.02 -12.26 -29.20
N PRO A 153 -3.27 -12.48 -29.64
CA PRO A 153 -4.44 -12.41 -28.76
C PRO A 153 -4.22 -13.19 -27.46
N GLY A 154 -4.65 -12.64 -26.34
CA GLY A 154 -4.42 -13.30 -25.05
C GLY A 154 -4.50 -12.38 -23.84
N THR A 155 -4.15 -12.96 -22.69
CA THR A 155 -4.08 -12.24 -21.42
C THR A 155 -2.66 -11.75 -21.19
N TYR A 156 -2.56 -10.48 -20.81
CA TYR A 156 -1.32 -9.84 -20.41
C TYR A 156 -1.51 -9.16 -19.05
N ILE A 157 -0.40 -8.91 -18.36
CA ILE A 157 -0.40 -8.32 -17.03
C ILE A 157 0.67 -7.24 -16.99
N PRO A 158 0.29 -5.95 -17.11
CA PRO A 158 1.16 -4.87 -16.72
C PRO A 158 1.48 -4.97 -15.23
N VAL A 159 2.76 -4.85 -14.91
CA VAL A 159 3.33 -4.90 -13.57
C VAL A 159 4.08 -3.60 -13.34
N LEU A 160 3.55 -2.78 -12.43
CA LEU A 160 4.16 -1.55 -11.99
C LEU A 160 4.85 -1.78 -10.65
N SER A 161 6.13 -1.45 -10.56
CA SER A 161 6.94 -1.62 -9.35
C SER A 161 7.65 -0.33 -8.99
N THR A 162 7.72 -0.07 -7.69
CA THR A 162 8.47 1.00 -7.04
C THR A 162 9.31 0.38 -5.92
N ASP A 163 10.14 1.18 -5.23
CA ASP A 163 10.92 0.69 -4.09
C ASP A 163 10.07 0.17 -2.91
N ARG A 164 8.78 0.55 -2.85
CA ARG A 164 7.89 0.25 -1.71
C ARG A 164 6.71 -0.67 -2.06
N GLN A 165 6.23 -0.60 -3.29
CA GLN A 165 4.99 -1.23 -3.71
C GLN A 165 5.14 -1.80 -5.12
N GLN A 166 4.43 -2.90 -5.37
CA GLN A 166 4.24 -3.45 -6.70
C GLN A 166 2.75 -3.76 -6.88
N ILE A 167 2.19 -3.35 -8.01
CA ILE A 167 0.80 -3.67 -8.36
C ILE A 167 0.73 -4.15 -9.80
N SER A 168 -0.36 -4.85 -10.11
CA SER A 168 -0.60 -5.36 -11.45
C SER A 168 -2.08 -5.35 -11.77
N ASN A 169 -2.42 -5.20 -13.05
CA ASN A 169 -3.79 -5.30 -13.52
C ASN A 169 -3.85 -6.23 -14.73
N ARG A 170 -4.87 -7.08 -14.83
CA ARG A 170 -5.02 -8.01 -15.95
C ARG A 170 -5.67 -7.30 -17.14
N ILE A 171 -5.06 -7.41 -18.32
CA ILE A 171 -5.58 -6.87 -19.57
C ILE A 171 -5.76 -7.97 -20.61
N ILE A 172 -6.71 -7.76 -21.53
CA ILE A 172 -7.06 -8.73 -22.58
C ILE A 172 -6.82 -8.08 -23.94
N LYS A 173 -5.89 -8.67 -24.70
CA LYS A 173 -5.72 -8.38 -26.13
C LYS A 173 -6.62 -9.32 -26.93
N LYS A 174 -7.38 -8.76 -27.87
CA LYS A 174 -8.20 -9.51 -28.82
C LYS A 174 -7.41 -10.08 -29.97
#